data_AF-A0A7S2T167-F1
#
_entry.id   AF-A0A7S2T167-F1
#
_cell.length_a   1.000
_cell.length_b   1.000
_cell.length_c   1.000
_cell.angle_alpha   90.00
_cell.angle_beta   90.00
_cell.angle_gamma   90.00
#
_symmetry.space_group_name_H-M   'P 1'
#
loop_
_entity.id
_entity.type
_entity.pdbx_description
1 polymer ?
#
loop_
_entity_poly.entity_id
_entity_poly.type
_entity_poly.pdbx_seq_one_letter_code
_entity_poly.pdbx_strand_id
1 'polypeptide(L)'
;TAVCVCVFFFFFAGGGDSSGLLFDVRTIATGWIQVFGTIAAALGMYYVGTAVGDTEGSGARGFYASTVIGRIFIFITFCYLVSQKFVEQQLVLLAVLNLVSAVSM
;
A
#
# COMPACT_ATOMS: atom_id res chain seq x y z
N THR A 1 0.45 -3.54 17.29
CA THR A 1 -0.69 -4.04 16.48
C THR A 1 -2.03 -3.47 16.92
N ALA A 2 -2.38 -3.42 18.21
CA ALA A 2 -3.66 -2.85 18.67
C ALA A 2 -3.86 -1.35 18.34
N VAL A 3 -2.80 -0.53 18.40
CA VAL A 3 -2.88 0.92 18.10
C VAL A 3 -3.20 1.19 16.62
N CYS A 4 -2.70 0.35 15.69
CA CYS A 4 -3.04 0.44 14.27
C CYS A 4 -4.49 0.08 13.97
N VAL A 5 -5.07 -0.90 14.70
CA VAL A 5 -6.47 -1.31 14.53
C VAL A 5 -7.42 -0.23 15.06
N CYS A 6 -7.07 0.44 16.17
CA CYS A 6 -7.88 1.52 16.71
C CYS A 6 -7.96 2.73 15.77
N VAL A 7 -6.87 3.07 15.06
CA VAL A 7 -6.91 4.12 14.01
C VAL A 7 -7.76 3.66 12.83
N PHE A 8 -7.61 2.41 12.37
CA PHE A 8 -8.43 1.85 11.29
C PHE A 8 -9.93 1.85 11.59
N PHE A 9 -10.32 1.55 12.83
CA PHE A 9 -11.72 1.55 13.26
C PHE A 9 -12.31 2.96 13.42
N PHE A 10 -11.52 3.93 13.89
CA PHE A 10 -11.98 5.32 14.00
C PHE A 10 -12.22 5.97 12.63
N PHE A 11 -11.52 5.52 11.58
CA PHE A 11 -11.76 5.97 10.21
C PHE A 11 -13.00 5.35 9.54
N PHE A 12 -13.47 4.18 10.01
CA PHE A 12 -14.60 3.45 9.40
C PHE A 12 -15.94 3.61 10.13
N ALA A 13 -15.95 4.08 11.39
CA ALA A 13 -17.14 4.13 12.25
C ALA A 13 -17.84 5.50 12.30
N GLY A 14 -17.74 6.31 11.24
CA GLY A 14 -18.53 7.52 11.05
C GLY A 14 -19.76 7.23 10.18
N GLY A 15 -20.88 6.85 10.81
CA GLY A 15 -22.15 6.61 10.12
C GLY A 15 -22.75 7.89 9.55
N GLY A 16 -23.03 7.88 8.24
CA GLY A 16 -23.71 8.93 7.49
C GLY A 16 -22.92 9.34 6.26
N ASP A 17 -23.25 8.78 5.10
CA ASP A 17 -22.91 9.27 3.74
C ASP A 17 -21.46 9.75 3.50
N SER A 18 -20.48 9.20 4.21
CA SER A 18 -19.09 9.69 4.24
C SER A 18 -18.10 8.82 3.45
N SER A 19 -18.57 7.92 2.59
CA SER A 19 -17.66 7.21 1.67
C SER A 19 -17.10 8.14 0.58
N GLY A 20 -17.70 9.32 0.39
CA GLY A 20 -17.25 10.35 -0.56
C GLY A 20 -16.14 11.27 -0.04
N LEU A 21 -15.68 11.14 1.20
CA LEU A 21 -14.65 12.05 1.73
C LEU A 21 -13.23 11.68 1.26
N LEU A 22 -13.01 10.42 0.89
CA LEU A 22 -11.72 9.94 0.37
C LEU A 22 -11.75 9.58 -1.11
N PHE A 23 -12.88 9.11 -1.66
CA PHE A 23 -12.98 8.71 -3.07
C PHE A 23 -14.39 8.97 -3.62
N ASP A 24 -14.49 9.72 -4.72
CA ASP A 24 -15.75 9.79 -5.50
C ASP A 24 -15.83 8.55 -6.40
N VAL A 25 -16.90 7.77 -6.24
CA VAL A 25 -17.09 6.50 -6.96
C VAL A 25 -17.20 6.70 -8.48
N ARG A 26 -17.54 7.90 -8.94
CA ARG A 26 -17.69 8.23 -10.37
C ARG A 26 -16.36 8.40 -11.10
N THR A 27 -15.25 8.66 -10.39
CA THR A 27 -13.91 8.88 -10.99
C THR A 27 -12.98 7.65 -10.92
N ILE A 28 -13.46 6.53 -10.33
CA ILE A 28 -12.63 5.37 -9.97
C ILE A 28 -12.06 4.58 -11.17
N ALA A 29 -12.76 4.51 -12.31
CA ALA A 29 -12.51 3.42 -13.26
C ALA A 29 -11.12 3.42 -13.93
N THR A 30 -10.51 4.59 -14.20
CA THR A 30 -9.33 4.65 -15.09
C THR A 30 -8.00 4.50 -14.33
N GLY A 31 -7.85 5.14 -13.17
CA GLY A 31 -6.62 5.11 -12.38
C GLY A 31 -6.45 3.88 -11.49
N TRP A 32 -7.55 3.24 -11.10
CA TRP A 32 -7.52 2.13 -10.15
C TRP A 32 -6.93 0.84 -10.73
N ILE A 33 -6.99 0.63 -12.05
CA ILE A 33 -6.31 -0.51 -12.70
C ILE A 33 -4.79 -0.44 -12.45
N GLN A 34 -4.21 0.76 -12.51
CA GLN A 34 -2.79 0.98 -12.25
C GLN A 34 -2.44 0.75 -10.78
N VAL A 35 -3.33 1.17 -9.86
CA VAL A 35 -3.22 0.89 -8.42
C VAL A 35 -3.23 -0.62 -8.14
N PHE A 36 -4.20 -1.35 -8.71
CA PHE A 36 -4.27 -2.81 -8.59
C PHE A 36 -3.04 -3.50 -9.18
N GLY A 37 -2.59 -3.08 -10.36
CA GLY A 37 -1.36 -3.60 -10.98
C GLY A 37 -0.12 -3.38 -10.11
N THR A 38 -0.02 -2.21 -9.47
CA THR A 38 1.07 -1.88 -8.54
C THR A 38 1.08 -2.80 -7.33
N ILE A 39 -0.08 -3.04 -6.72
CA ILE A 39 -0.21 -3.95 -5.57
C ILE A 39 0.12 -5.38 -5.98
N ALA A 40 -0.35 -5.84 -7.13
CA ALA A 40 -0.05 -7.17 -7.66
C ALA A 40 1.46 -7.36 -7.92
N ALA A 41 2.12 -6.35 -8.48
CA ALA A 41 3.57 -6.37 -8.69
C ALA A 41 4.34 -6.44 -7.36
N ALA A 42 3.91 -5.68 -6.35
CA ALA A 42 4.51 -5.72 -5.02
C ALA A 42 4.34 -7.09 -4.35
N LEU A 43 3.15 -7.71 -4.48
CA LEU A 43 2.91 -9.08 -3.99
C LEU A 43 3.85 -10.08 -4.66
N GLY A 44 4.04 -9.98 -5.99
CA GLY A 44 5.00 -10.80 -6.72
C GLY A 44 6.43 -10.65 -6.18
N MET A 45 6.86 -9.42 -5.90
CA MET A 45 8.17 -9.15 -5.29
C MET A 45 8.35 -9.81 -3.93
N TYR A 46 7.31 -9.89 -3.10
CA TYR A 46 7.39 -10.56 -1.81
C TYR A 46 7.72 -12.05 -1.96
N TYR A 47 7.07 -12.74 -2.89
CA TYR A 47 7.31 -14.17 -3.12
C TYR A 47 8.66 -14.46 -3.75
N VAL A 48 9.11 -13.63 -4.70
CA VAL A 48 10.46 -13.74 -5.28
C VAL A 48 11.51 -13.54 -4.19
N GLY A 49 11.29 -12.52 -3.34
CA GLY A 49 12.13 -12.22 -2.20
C GLY A 49 12.26 -13.34 -1.17
N THR A 50 11.14 -13.98 -0.83
CA THR A 50 11.14 -15.18 0.02
C THR A 50 11.93 -16.31 -0.61
N ALA A 51 11.70 -16.60 -1.90
CA ALA A 51 12.40 -17.67 -2.59
C ALA A 51 13.93 -17.44 -2.59
N VAL A 52 14.38 -16.21 -2.84
CA VAL A 52 15.80 -15.85 -2.76
C VAL A 52 16.33 -15.98 -1.33
N GLY A 53 15.59 -15.45 -0.35
CA GLY A 53 15.96 -15.55 1.06
C GLY A 53 16.06 -16.99 1.58
N ASP A 54 15.22 -17.90 1.08
CA ASP A 54 15.27 -19.33 1.38
C ASP A 54 16.51 -19.99 0.75
N THR A 55 16.88 -19.60 -0.47
CA THR A 55 18.11 -20.11 -1.12
C THR A 55 19.39 -19.63 -0.42
N GLU A 56 19.37 -18.45 0.19
CA GLU A 56 20.51 -17.87 0.92
C GLU A 56 20.55 -18.29 2.41
N GLY A 57 19.60 -19.12 2.87
CA GLY A 57 19.50 -19.54 4.28
C GLY A 57 19.05 -18.43 5.23
N SER A 58 18.56 -17.30 4.70
CA SER A 58 18.04 -16.16 5.48
C SER A 58 16.61 -16.37 5.98
N GLY A 59 15.88 -17.36 5.44
CA GLY A 59 14.53 -17.74 5.87
C GLY A 59 13.59 -16.53 5.97
N ALA A 60 12.95 -16.37 7.12
CA ALA A 60 12.00 -15.27 7.37
C ALA A 60 12.58 -13.86 7.14
N ARG A 61 13.90 -13.66 7.31
CA ARG A 61 14.54 -12.35 7.08
C ARG A 61 14.47 -11.90 5.62
N GLY A 62 14.52 -12.83 4.67
CA GLY A 62 14.36 -12.52 3.25
C GLY A 62 12.97 -11.96 2.94
N PHE A 63 11.93 -12.58 3.51
CA PHE A 63 10.57 -12.08 3.38
C PHE A 63 10.38 -10.67 3.98
N TYR A 64 10.94 -10.40 5.17
CA TYR A 64 10.84 -9.07 5.78
C TYR A 64 11.53 -7.99 4.92
N ALA A 65 12.76 -8.26 4.44
CA ALA A 65 13.47 -7.33 3.58
C ALA A 65 12.69 -7.03 2.29
N SER A 66 12.14 -8.07 1.65
CA SER A 66 11.34 -7.91 0.44
C SER A 66 10.01 -7.22 0.69
N THR A 67 9.42 -7.41 1.88
CA THR A 67 8.23 -6.68 2.32
C THR A 67 8.49 -5.18 2.45
N VAL A 68 9.63 -4.79 3.03
CA VAL A 68 10.04 -3.38 3.13
C VAL A 68 10.26 -2.78 1.73
N ILE A 69 10.99 -3.49 0.87
CA ILE A 69 11.26 -3.04 -0.51
C ILE A 69 9.97 -2.86 -1.31
N GLY A 70 9.04 -3.83 -1.28
CA GLY A 70 7.79 -3.71 -2.03
C GLY A 70 6.87 -2.62 -1.49
N ARG A 71 6.89 -2.32 -0.18
CA ARG A 71 6.17 -1.17 0.40
C ARG A 71 6.76 0.18 -0.02
N ILE A 72 8.09 0.30 -0.09
CA ILE A 72 8.76 1.49 -0.66
C ILE A 72 8.36 1.65 -2.13
N PHE A 73 8.34 0.56 -2.90
CA PHE A 73 7.91 0.57 -4.30
C PHE A 73 6.45 1.04 -4.46
N ILE A 74 5.53 0.55 -3.61
CA ILE A 74 4.13 1.00 -3.59
C ILE A 74 4.06 2.51 -3.32
N PHE A 75 4.80 3.00 -2.32
CA PHE A 75 4.83 4.42 -1.99
C PHE A 75 5.27 5.28 -3.17
N ILE A 76 6.40 4.96 -3.79
CA ILE A 76 6.95 5.69 -4.94
C ILE A 76 5.95 5.68 -6.10
N THR A 77 5.37 4.52 -6.39
CA THR A 77 4.44 4.37 -7.52
C THR A 77 3.15 5.15 -7.27
N PHE A 78 2.61 5.15 -6.06
CA PHE A 78 1.42 5.94 -5.73
C PHE A 78 1.71 7.45 -5.79
N CYS A 79 2.87 7.89 -5.32
CA CYS A 79 3.31 9.28 -5.50
C CYS A 79 3.42 9.66 -6.99
N TYR A 80 3.97 8.77 -7.82
CA TYR A 80 4.03 8.96 -9.26
C TYR A 80 2.64 9.07 -9.89
N LEU A 81 1.74 8.13 -9.60
CA LEU A 81 0.38 8.12 -10.15
C LEU A 81 -0.43 9.38 -9.75
N VAL A 82 -0.25 9.85 -8.50
CA VAL A 82 -0.87 11.10 -8.04
C VAL A 82 -0.25 12.32 -8.73
N SER A 83 1.07 12.35 -8.93
CA SER A 83 1.73 13.47 -9.65
C SER A 83 1.26 13.62 -11.10
N GLN A 84 0.95 12.49 -11.75
CA GLN A 84 0.39 12.45 -13.10
C GLN A 84 -1.13 12.70 -13.14
N LYS A 85 -1.75 12.95 -11.98
CA LYS A 85 -3.20 13.17 -11.82
C LYS A 85 -4.07 12.00 -12.32
N PHE A 86 -3.53 10.78 -12.36
CA PHE A 86 -4.30 9.59 -12.73
C PHE A 86 -5.24 9.11 -11.62
N VAL A 87 -4.95 9.48 -10.37
CA VAL A 87 -5.67 9.07 -9.16
C VAL A 87 -5.78 10.23 -8.18
N GLU A 88 -6.76 10.09 -7.28
CA GLU A 88 -7.10 11.05 -6.24
C GLU A 88 -5.94 11.32 -5.26
N GLN A 89 -5.80 12.57 -4.79
CA GLN A 89 -4.69 12.99 -3.92
C GLN A 89 -4.69 12.27 -2.55
N GLN A 90 -5.85 11.81 -2.10
CA GLN A 90 -6.05 11.05 -0.86
C GLN A 90 -5.25 9.74 -0.86
N LEU A 91 -4.87 9.23 -2.03
CA LEU A 91 -4.05 8.01 -2.16
C LEU A 91 -2.62 8.22 -1.62
N VAL A 92 -2.12 9.47 -1.56
CA VAL A 92 -0.81 9.80 -0.95
C VAL A 92 -0.83 9.57 0.56
N LEU A 93 -1.93 9.88 1.25
CA LEU A 93 -2.05 9.62 2.69
C LEU A 93 -1.92 8.12 2.98
N LEU A 94 -2.58 7.29 2.18
CA LEU A 94 -2.47 5.83 2.28
C LEU A 94 -1.05 5.34 1.94
N ALA A 95 -0.40 5.94 0.95
CA ALA A 95 0.98 5.64 0.60
C ALA A 95 1.95 5.96 1.75
N VAL A 96 1.81 7.14 2.38
CA VAL A 96 2.64 7.55 3.52
C VAL A 96 2.45 6.61 4.70
N LEU A 97 1.21 6.25 5.04
CA LEU A 97 0.91 5.28 6.10
C LEU A 97 1.53 3.91 5.79
N ASN A 98 1.48 3.48 4.53
CA ASN A 98 2.14 2.25 4.09
C ASN A 98 3.66 2.31 4.29
N LEU A 99 4.30 3.42 3.94
CA LEU A 99 5.74 3.62 4.12
C LEU A 99 6.14 3.63 5.60
N VAL A 100 5.42 4.37 6.44
CA VAL A 100 5.68 4.41 7.90
C VAL A 100 5.58 3.01 8.50
N SER A 101 4.58 2.22 8.10
CA SER A 101 4.45 0.84 8.57
C SER A 101 5.58 -0.07 8.10
N ALA A 102 6.17 0.21 6.93
CA ALA A 102 7.31 -0.54 6.41
C ALA A 102 8.59 -0.29 7.21
N VAL A 103 8.85 0.97 7.55
CA VAL A 103 10.05 1.38 8.32
C VAL A 103 9.98 0.93 9.78
N SER A 104 8.78 0.60 10.29
CA SER A 104 8.59 0.11 11.65
C SER A 104 8.74 -1.41 11.84
N MET A 105 8.96 -2.18 10.76
CA MET A 105 9.18 -3.64 10.80
C MET A 105 10.65 -3.97 11.09
#